data_AF-A0A1H0KPW3-F1
#
_entry.id   AF-A0A1H0KPW3-F1
#
_cell.length_a   1.000
_cell.length_b   1.000
_cell.length_c   1.000
_cell.angle_alpha   90.00
_cell.angle_beta   90.00
_cell.angle_gamma   90.00
#
_symmetry.space_group_name_H-M   'P 1'
#
loop_
_entity.id
_entity.type
_entity.pdbx_description
1 polymer ?
#
loop_
_entity_poly.entity_id
_entity_poly.type
_entity_poly.pdbx_seq_one_letter_code
_entity_poly.pdbx_strand_id
1 'polypeptide(L)'
;MVSFGRKRGQDRRTGPDPDEDPVVRQYRFLLREASPDAVEVAHSEALPRLTDDQRRAVLRAVQVGLVAGQRLGPDDTAQLAHLVVLGERRSPHAFLSTCDPSALQALAQAVIHSEACFGLFGRYAGWDGADPEPEDDSAWADAGFNPDSGRWNPARKGPKDYGSGTYGGAGAGGDGGGGGG
;
A
#
# COMPACT_ATOMS: atom_id res chain seq x y z
N MET A 1 1.21 15.47 -44.12
CA MET A 1 1.97 15.79 -42.91
C MET A 1 1.08 16.64 -42.02
N VAL A 2 0.38 16.04 -41.05
CA VAL A 2 -0.51 16.78 -40.15
C VAL A 2 -0.25 16.27 -38.74
N SER A 3 0.23 17.19 -37.90
CA SER A 3 0.73 16.93 -36.55
C SER A 3 -0.36 16.46 -35.59
N PHE A 4 0.01 15.44 -34.81
CA PHE A 4 -0.68 15.02 -33.60
C PHE A 4 -0.60 16.11 -32.52
N GLY A 5 -1.71 16.79 -32.26
CA GLY A 5 -1.90 17.61 -31.07
C GLY A 5 -2.10 16.73 -29.84
N ARG A 6 -1.00 16.24 -29.26
CA ARG A 6 -0.99 15.61 -27.93
C ARG A 6 -1.42 16.67 -26.90
N LYS A 7 -2.69 16.63 -26.47
CA LYS A 7 -3.17 17.37 -25.29
C LYS A 7 -2.35 16.90 -24.08
N ARG A 8 -1.36 17.70 -23.71
CA ARG A 8 -0.65 17.60 -22.43
C ARG A 8 -1.61 18.01 -21.33
N GLY A 9 -1.52 17.32 -20.19
CA GLY A 9 -2.01 17.79 -18.91
C GLY A 9 -3.53 17.79 -18.78
N GLN A 10 -4.13 16.61 -18.66
CA GLN A 10 -5.16 16.50 -17.63
C GLN A 10 -4.43 16.72 -16.31
N ASP A 11 -4.50 17.95 -15.85
CA ASP A 11 -4.35 18.31 -14.45
C ASP A 11 -5.47 17.55 -13.71
N ARG A 12 -5.23 16.25 -13.45
CA ARG A 12 -6.09 15.44 -12.59
C ARG A 12 -5.95 16.09 -11.24
N ARG A 13 -6.97 16.86 -10.87
CA ARG A 13 -7.12 17.44 -9.55
C ARG A 13 -6.89 16.32 -8.53
N THR A 14 -5.72 16.30 -7.92
CA THR A 14 -5.37 15.43 -6.78
C THR A 14 -6.07 15.97 -5.52
N GLY A 15 -7.34 16.30 -5.66
CA GLY A 15 -8.23 16.67 -4.58
C GLY A 15 -9.10 15.49 -4.22
N PRO A 16 -9.70 15.50 -3.02
CA PRO A 16 -10.64 14.48 -2.61
C PRO A 16 -11.73 14.28 -3.66
N ASP A 17 -12.03 13.02 -3.99
CA ASP A 17 -13.14 12.67 -4.86
C ASP A 17 -14.45 13.17 -4.21
N PRO A 18 -15.15 14.16 -4.80
CA PRO A 18 -16.33 14.75 -4.17
C PRO A 18 -17.50 13.76 -4.06
N ASP A 19 -17.46 12.65 -4.80
CA ASP A 19 -18.49 11.62 -4.81
C ASP A 19 -18.16 10.43 -3.87
N GLU A 20 -17.02 10.49 -3.16
CA GLU A 20 -16.62 9.46 -2.20
C GLU A 20 -17.54 9.47 -0.96
N ASP A 21 -18.01 8.28 -0.55
CA ASP A 21 -18.76 8.12 0.69
C ASP A 21 -17.91 8.57 1.91
N PRO A 22 -18.42 9.49 2.76
CA PRO A 22 -17.64 10.07 3.85
C PRO A 22 -17.20 9.03 4.90
N VAL A 23 -17.95 7.95 5.09
CA VAL A 23 -17.60 6.85 6.00
C VAL A 23 -16.44 6.05 5.43
N VAL A 24 -16.45 5.76 4.12
CA VAL A 24 -15.34 5.09 3.44
C VAL A 24 -14.08 5.94 3.48
N ARG A 25 -14.22 7.25 3.28
CA ARG A 25 -13.10 8.21 3.41
C ARG A 25 -12.49 8.20 4.81
N GLN A 26 -13.31 8.25 5.85
CA GLN A 26 -12.85 8.17 7.25
C GLN A 26 -12.14 6.85 7.54
N TYR A 27 -12.64 5.75 7.00
CA TYR A 27 -12.03 4.44 7.16
C TYR A 27 -10.67 4.34 6.45
N ARG A 28 -10.55 4.89 5.23
CA ARG A 28 -9.26 5.02 4.53
C ARG A 28 -8.25 5.82 5.34
N PHE A 29 -8.68 6.92 5.94
CA PHE A 29 -7.82 7.69 6.84
C PHE A 29 -7.30 6.83 7.98
N LEU A 30 -8.17 6.08 8.67
CA LEU A 30 -7.76 5.22 9.78
C LEU A 30 -6.72 4.18 9.36
N LEU A 31 -6.96 3.47 8.25
CA LEU A 31 -6.02 2.47 7.72
C LEU A 31 -4.63 3.05 7.44
N ARG A 32 -4.54 4.34 7.13
CA ARG A 32 -3.30 5.03 6.76
C ARG A 32 -2.60 5.69 7.92
N GLU A 33 -3.34 6.51 8.66
CA GLU A 33 -2.78 7.50 9.56
C GLU A 33 -2.80 7.06 11.03
N ALA A 34 -3.71 6.16 11.40
CA ALA A 34 -3.79 5.67 12.77
C ALA A 34 -2.74 4.58 13.05
N SER A 35 -2.59 4.18 14.32
CA SER A 35 -1.71 3.06 14.69
C SER A 35 -2.29 1.73 14.16
N PRO A 36 -1.49 0.84 13.53
CA PRO A 36 -1.98 -0.46 13.06
C PRO A 36 -2.61 -1.28 14.19
N ASP A 37 -2.01 -1.31 15.37
CA ASP A 37 -2.53 -2.05 16.53
C ASP A 37 -3.93 -1.54 16.94
N ALA A 38 -4.12 -0.22 16.98
CA ALA A 38 -5.42 0.37 17.35
C ALA A 38 -6.50 0.06 16.30
N VAL A 39 -6.13 0.11 15.01
CA VAL A 39 -7.05 -0.22 13.92
C VAL A 39 -7.37 -1.72 13.91
N GLU A 40 -6.42 -2.60 14.23
CA GLU A 40 -6.66 -4.03 14.34
C GLU A 40 -7.66 -4.34 15.47
N VAL A 41 -7.48 -3.72 16.65
CA VAL A 41 -8.45 -3.83 17.75
C VAL A 41 -9.83 -3.32 17.29
N ALA A 42 -9.90 -2.19 16.60
CA ALA A 42 -11.17 -1.67 16.07
C ALA A 42 -11.87 -2.65 15.11
N HIS A 43 -11.11 -3.33 14.24
CA HIS A 43 -11.66 -4.38 13.38
C HIS A 43 -12.14 -5.59 14.19
N SER A 44 -11.41 -6.00 15.22
CA SER A 44 -11.81 -7.11 16.09
C SER A 44 -13.12 -6.84 16.83
N GLU A 45 -13.39 -5.58 17.20
CA GLU A 45 -14.65 -5.13 17.80
C GLU A 45 -15.80 -5.05 16.78
N ALA A 46 -15.47 -4.68 15.54
CA ALA A 46 -16.42 -4.41 14.47
C ALA A 46 -16.92 -5.67 13.76
N LEU A 47 -16.02 -6.59 13.41
CA LEU A 47 -16.35 -7.78 12.59
C LEU A 47 -17.46 -8.66 13.19
N PRO A 48 -17.51 -8.92 14.51
CA PRO A 48 -18.61 -9.68 15.12
C PRO A 48 -19.99 -9.00 15.00
N ARG A 49 -20.03 -7.68 14.76
CA ARG A 49 -21.28 -6.91 14.61
C ARG A 49 -21.86 -6.99 13.21
N LEU A 50 -21.09 -7.47 12.23
CA LEU A 50 -21.54 -7.64 10.86
C LEU A 50 -22.47 -8.85 10.74
N THR A 51 -23.34 -8.81 9.74
CA THR A 51 -24.11 -9.99 9.33
C THR A 51 -23.17 -11.07 8.75
N ASP A 52 -23.64 -12.30 8.73
CA ASP A 52 -22.91 -13.45 8.19
C ASP A 52 -22.52 -13.25 6.71
N ASP A 53 -23.42 -12.70 5.88
CA ASP A 53 -23.13 -12.39 4.48
C ASP A 53 -22.08 -11.29 4.31
N GLN A 54 -22.11 -10.26 5.17
CA GLN A 54 -21.09 -9.21 5.18
C GLN A 54 -19.72 -9.78 5.61
N ARG A 55 -19.66 -10.66 6.62
CA ARG A 55 -18.40 -11.31 7.01
C ARG A 55 -17.83 -12.19 5.89
N ARG A 56 -18.69 -12.91 5.16
CA ARG A 56 -18.27 -13.66 3.96
C ARG A 56 -17.73 -12.75 2.85
N ALA A 57 -18.35 -11.59 2.64
CA ALA A 57 -17.86 -10.61 1.67
C ALA A 57 -16.48 -10.07 2.07
N VAL A 58 -16.26 -9.77 3.35
CA VAL A 58 -14.95 -9.37 3.88
C VAL A 58 -13.91 -10.48 3.71
N LEU A 59 -14.22 -11.72 4.08
CA LEU A 59 -13.32 -12.87 3.88
C LEU A 59 -12.94 -13.02 2.39
N ARG A 60 -13.92 -12.90 1.48
CA ARG A 60 -13.67 -12.98 0.03
C ARG A 60 -12.73 -11.85 -0.42
N ALA A 61 -12.93 -10.64 0.07
CA ALA A 61 -12.07 -9.50 -0.24
C ALA A 61 -10.62 -9.70 0.26
N VAL A 62 -10.43 -10.26 1.45
CA VAL A 62 -9.11 -10.66 1.96
C VAL A 62 -8.48 -11.74 1.06
N GLN A 63 -9.26 -12.75 0.65
CA GLN A 63 -8.78 -13.85 -0.18
C GLN A 63 -8.39 -13.43 -1.58
N VAL A 64 -9.13 -12.51 -2.19
CA VAL A 64 -8.90 -12.06 -3.56
C VAL A 64 -7.93 -10.88 -3.61
N GLY A 65 -8.17 -9.84 -2.81
CA GLY A 65 -7.40 -8.60 -2.84
C GLY A 65 -6.03 -8.72 -2.18
N LEU A 66 -5.94 -9.51 -1.10
CA LEU A 66 -4.68 -9.69 -0.35
C LEU A 66 -4.01 -11.04 -0.60
N VAL A 67 -4.67 -11.95 -1.35
CA VAL A 67 -4.20 -13.31 -1.64
C VAL A 67 -3.85 -14.06 -0.34
N ALA A 68 -4.64 -13.86 0.71
CA ALA A 68 -4.41 -14.38 2.06
C ALA A 68 -5.67 -15.08 2.63
N GLY A 69 -5.54 -15.77 3.77
CA GLY A 69 -6.73 -16.28 4.48
C GLY A 69 -7.50 -17.43 3.81
N GLN A 70 -6.88 -18.18 2.90
CA GLN A 70 -7.53 -19.29 2.17
C GLN A 70 -8.04 -20.44 3.07
N ARG A 71 -7.53 -20.53 4.30
CA ARG A 71 -7.95 -21.53 5.31
C ARG A 71 -8.94 -20.98 6.33
N LEU A 72 -9.23 -19.68 6.29
CA LEU A 72 -10.10 -19.03 7.26
C LEU A 72 -11.56 -19.18 6.86
N GLY A 73 -12.42 -19.26 7.86
CA GLY A 73 -13.86 -19.09 7.75
C GLY A 73 -14.30 -17.65 8.04
N PRO A 74 -15.58 -17.32 7.78
CA PRO A 74 -16.12 -15.98 8.02
C PRO A 74 -16.18 -15.60 9.52
N ASP A 75 -16.07 -16.58 10.42
CA ASP A 75 -16.11 -16.37 11.86
C ASP A 75 -14.71 -16.25 12.51
N ASP A 76 -13.63 -16.38 11.73
CA ASP A 76 -12.24 -16.15 12.19
C ASP A 76 -11.92 -14.64 12.25
N THR A 77 -12.75 -13.90 12.98
CA THR A 77 -12.79 -12.43 12.95
C THR A 77 -11.48 -11.77 13.40
N ALA A 78 -10.78 -12.33 14.39
CA ALA A 78 -9.50 -11.80 14.85
C ALA A 78 -8.42 -11.93 13.77
N GLN A 79 -8.36 -13.07 13.10
CA GLN A 79 -7.42 -13.32 12.00
C GLN A 79 -7.75 -12.46 10.79
N LEU A 80 -9.04 -12.25 10.50
CA LEU A 80 -9.47 -11.33 9.44
C LEU A 80 -9.08 -9.88 9.75
N ALA A 81 -9.27 -9.41 11.00
CA ALA A 81 -8.84 -8.09 11.44
C ALA A 81 -7.34 -7.88 11.17
N HIS A 82 -6.52 -8.83 11.62
CA HIS A 82 -5.08 -8.80 11.41
C HIS A 82 -4.69 -8.74 9.93
N LEU A 83 -5.29 -9.61 9.10
CA LEU A 83 -4.99 -9.66 7.66
C LEU A 83 -5.39 -8.38 6.92
N VAL A 84 -6.54 -7.78 7.25
CA VAL A 84 -6.98 -6.53 6.62
C VAL A 84 -5.98 -5.41 6.93
N VAL A 85 -5.60 -5.24 8.19
CA VAL A 85 -4.66 -4.18 8.61
C VAL A 85 -3.29 -4.39 7.98
N LEU A 86 -2.72 -5.59 8.08
CA LEU A 86 -1.41 -5.88 7.52
C LEU A 86 -1.40 -5.77 5.98
N GLY A 87 -2.48 -6.24 5.34
CA GLY A 87 -2.66 -6.17 3.89
C GLY A 87 -2.72 -4.74 3.38
N GLU A 88 -3.54 -3.89 3.99
CA GLU A 88 -3.67 -2.47 3.61
C GLU A 88 -2.41 -1.66 3.95
N ARG A 89 -1.61 -2.08 4.94
CA ARG A 89 -0.28 -1.50 5.17
C ARG A 89 0.70 -1.80 4.06
N ARG A 90 0.64 -3.02 3.52
CA ARG A 90 1.56 -3.47 2.47
C ARG A 90 1.15 -2.96 1.09
N SER A 91 -0.14 -3.03 0.80
CA SER A 91 -0.72 -2.67 -0.48
C SER A 91 -1.97 -1.84 -0.22
N PRO A 92 -1.82 -0.51 -0.02
CA PRO A 92 -2.94 0.37 0.20
C PRO A 92 -3.98 0.22 -0.90
N HIS A 93 -5.26 0.26 -0.53
CA HIS A 93 -6.42 0.15 -1.42
C HIS A 93 -6.68 -1.26 -2.00
N ALA A 94 -5.83 -2.26 -1.76
CA ALA A 94 -6.01 -3.60 -2.34
C ALA A 94 -7.25 -4.33 -1.80
N PHE A 95 -7.49 -4.27 -0.48
CA PHE A 95 -8.70 -4.83 0.13
C PHE A 95 -9.91 -3.94 -0.20
N LEU A 96 -9.76 -2.61 -0.13
CA LEU A 96 -10.86 -1.67 -0.39
C LEU A 96 -11.45 -1.81 -1.80
N SER A 97 -10.60 -1.92 -2.82
CA SER A 97 -11.03 -2.07 -4.22
C SER A 97 -11.72 -3.40 -4.53
N THR A 98 -11.47 -4.42 -3.70
CA THR A 98 -12.00 -5.78 -3.91
C THR A 98 -13.25 -6.05 -3.06
N CYS A 99 -13.40 -5.35 -1.95
CA CYS A 99 -14.52 -5.55 -1.03
C CYS A 99 -15.83 -5.06 -1.67
N ASP A 100 -16.89 -5.85 -1.51
CA ASP A 100 -18.23 -5.45 -1.94
C ASP A 100 -18.59 -4.09 -1.31
N PRO A 101 -19.08 -3.10 -2.08
CA PRO A 101 -19.31 -1.75 -1.55
C PRO A 101 -20.24 -1.70 -0.34
N SER A 102 -21.28 -2.55 -0.30
CA SER A 102 -22.23 -2.58 0.81
C SER A 102 -21.61 -3.20 2.07
N ALA A 103 -20.80 -4.24 1.91
CA ALA A 103 -20.06 -4.85 3.02
C ALA A 103 -18.93 -3.93 3.51
N LEU A 104 -18.25 -3.23 2.61
CA LEU A 104 -17.21 -2.26 2.93
C LEU A 104 -17.78 -1.10 3.74
N GLN A 105 -18.90 -0.52 3.32
CA GLN A 105 -19.56 0.56 4.05
C GLN A 105 -19.99 0.10 5.45
N ALA A 106 -20.56 -1.11 5.58
CA ALA A 106 -20.95 -1.67 6.87
C ALA A 106 -19.75 -1.92 7.79
N LEU A 107 -18.65 -2.47 7.28
CA LEU A 107 -17.41 -2.66 8.03
C LEU A 107 -16.82 -1.31 8.46
N ALA A 108 -16.71 -0.36 7.53
CA ALA A 108 -16.19 0.98 7.79
C ALA A 108 -16.99 1.66 8.91
N GLN A 109 -18.32 1.63 8.83
CA GLN A 109 -19.18 2.18 9.88
C GLN A 109 -18.98 1.47 11.22
N ALA A 110 -18.89 0.14 11.24
CA ALA A 110 -18.68 -0.63 12.46
C ALA A 110 -17.31 -0.35 13.12
N VAL A 111 -16.26 -0.18 12.31
CA VAL A 111 -14.91 0.21 12.77
C VAL A 111 -14.92 1.62 13.32
N ILE A 112 -15.47 2.59 12.60
CA ILE A 112 -15.48 4.00 13.03
C ILE A 112 -16.22 4.19 14.37
N HIS A 113 -17.25 3.38 14.63
CA HIS A 113 -18.01 3.40 15.89
C HIS A 113 -17.49 2.40 16.94
N SER A 114 -16.29 1.84 16.75
CA SER A 114 -15.63 1.02 17.77
C SER A 114 -15.03 1.91 18.86
N GLU A 115 -14.86 1.36 20.07
CA GLU A 115 -14.27 2.11 21.19
C GLU A 115 -12.79 2.41 20.92
N ALA A 116 -12.08 1.45 20.33
CA ALA A 116 -10.69 1.60 19.91
C ALA A 116 -10.45 2.74 18.89
N CYS A 117 -11.48 3.21 18.18
CA CYS A 117 -11.36 4.36 17.27
C CYS A 117 -11.38 5.73 17.97
N PHE A 118 -11.66 5.78 19.28
CA PHE A 118 -11.69 7.02 20.03
C PHE A 118 -10.33 7.75 19.97
N GLY A 119 -10.34 9.03 19.57
CA GLY A 119 -9.14 9.86 19.47
C GLY A 119 -8.29 9.66 18.22
N LEU A 120 -8.58 8.67 17.36
CA LEU A 120 -7.76 8.40 16.16
C LEU A 120 -7.94 9.46 15.05
N PHE A 121 -9.03 10.23 15.06
CA PHE A 121 -9.37 11.21 14.02
C PHE A 121 -8.73 12.60 14.19
N GLY A 122 -7.79 12.77 15.13
CA GLY A 122 -7.20 14.09 15.42
C GLY A 122 -6.55 14.80 14.22
N ARG A 123 -6.04 14.06 13.23
CA ARG A 123 -5.44 14.61 12.00
C ARG A 123 -6.36 14.62 10.78
N TYR A 124 -7.59 14.11 10.89
CA TYR A 124 -8.47 13.88 9.75
C TYR A 124 -8.82 15.17 9.00
N ALA A 125 -9.05 16.28 9.71
CA ALA A 125 -9.42 17.56 9.10
C ALA A 125 -8.34 18.13 8.16
N GLY A 126 -7.07 17.77 8.37
CA GLY A 126 -5.96 18.19 7.51
C GLY A 126 -5.57 17.18 6.44
N TRP A 127 -6.25 16.03 6.37
CA TRP A 127 -5.91 14.96 5.44
C TRP A 127 -6.54 15.20 4.05
N ASP A 128 -5.69 15.27 3.03
CA ASP A 128 -6.07 15.54 1.64
C ASP A 128 -6.86 14.39 0.99
N GLY A 129 -6.71 13.16 1.50
CA GLY A 129 -7.38 11.96 0.99
C GLY A 129 -6.68 11.31 -0.20
N ALA A 130 -5.47 11.73 -0.54
CA ALA A 130 -4.72 11.20 -1.67
C ALA A 130 -4.07 9.85 -1.33
N ASP A 131 -4.16 8.88 -2.25
CA ASP A 131 -3.38 7.66 -2.18
C ASP A 131 -1.91 7.95 -2.59
N PRO A 132 -0.88 7.40 -1.90
CA PRO A 132 0.48 7.58 -2.37
C PRO A 132 0.56 6.93 -3.75
N GLU A 133 1.24 7.60 -4.68
CA GLU A 133 1.50 6.99 -5.97
C GLU A 133 2.27 5.68 -5.75
N PRO A 134 1.91 4.59 -6.47
CA PRO A 134 2.68 3.36 -6.40
C PRO A 134 4.14 3.67 -6.72
N GLU A 135 5.07 3.04 -6.00
CA GLU A 135 6.49 3.20 -6.31
C GLU A 135 6.74 2.84 -7.78
N ASP A 136 7.43 3.73 -8.50
CA ASP A 136 7.80 3.51 -9.88
C ASP A 136 8.91 2.44 -9.96
N ASP A 137 8.49 1.18 -9.97
CA ASP A 137 9.36 0.02 -10.08
C ASP A 137 9.98 -0.14 -11.48
N SER A 138 9.76 0.79 -12.41
CA SER A 138 10.37 0.72 -13.76
C SER A 138 11.90 0.65 -13.72
N ALA A 139 12.53 1.24 -12.70
CA ALA A 139 13.97 1.14 -12.47
C ALA A 139 14.46 -0.31 -12.22
N TRP A 140 13.60 -1.15 -11.66
CA TRP A 140 13.83 -2.58 -11.44
C TRP A 140 13.32 -3.45 -12.59
N ALA A 141 12.31 -2.99 -13.34
CA ALA A 141 11.76 -3.71 -14.49
C ALA A 141 12.80 -3.90 -15.61
N ASP A 142 13.72 -2.95 -15.78
CA ASP A 142 14.84 -3.02 -16.73
C ASP A 142 16.09 -3.73 -16.14
N ALA A 143 16.06 -4.06 -14.86
CA ALA A 143 17.12 -4.77 -14.16
C ALA A 143 16.91 -6.28 -14.26
N GLY A 144 17.97 -7.05 -14.52
CA GLY A 144 17.83 -8.50 -14.59
C GLY A 144 18.89 -9.18 -15.43
N PHE A 145 18.78 -10.50 -15.53
CA PHE A 145 19.65 -11.31 -16.35
C PHE A 145 19.33 -11.12 -17.84
N ASN A 146 20.30 -10.63 -18.61
CA ASN A 146 20.18 -10.50 -20.06
C ASN A 146 20.72 -11.78 -20.74
N PRO A 147 19.86 -12.59 -21.38
CA PRO A 147 20.26 -13.86 -21.99
C PRO A 147 21.19 -13.69 -23.20
N ASP A 148 21.07 -12.59 -23.94
CA ASP A 148 21.85 -12.34 -25.15
C ASP A 148 23.30 -11.95 -24.84
N SER A 149 23.51 -11.29 -23.71
CA SER A 149 24.86 -10.91 -23.24
C SER A 149 25.42 -11.80 -22.14
N GLY A 150 24.60 -12.68 -21.56
CA GLY A 150 24.97 -13.55 -20.43
C GLY A 150 25.33 -12.78 -19.16
N ARG A 151 24.93 -11.51 -19.05
CA ARG A 151 25.32 -10.61 -17.94
C ARG A 151 24.10 -10.08 -17.22
N TRP A 152 24.30 -9.73 -15.95
CA TRP A 152 23.32 -9.02 -15.15
C TRP A 152 23.34 -7.53 -15.53
N ASN A 153 22.18 -7.01 -15.94
CA ASN A 153 21.95 -5.58 -16.05
C ASN A 153 21.71 -5.02 -14.64
N PRO A 154 22.54 -4.09 -14.15
CA PRO A 154 22.25 -3.41 -12.89
C PRO A 154 21.00 -2.56 -13.06
N ALA A 155 20.18 -2.46 -12.00
CA ALA A 155 19.09 -1.50 -11.97
C ALA A 155 19.62 -0.09 -12.27
N ARG A 156 18.91 0.67 -13.09
CA ARG A 156 19.24 2.08 -13.29
C ARG A 156 19.10 2.76 -11.93
N LYS A 157 20.19 3.37 -11.43
CA LYS A 157 20.09 4.22 -10.23
C LYS A 157 19.04 5.28 -10.51
N GLY A 158 17.91 5.22 -9.80
CA GLY A 158 16.91 6.27 -9.80
C GLY A 158 17.52 7.61 -9.38
N PRO A 159 16.80 8.73 -9.58
CA PRO A 159 17.25 10.04 -9.15
C PRO A 159 17.64 9.98 -7.67
N LYS A 160 18.92 10.25 -7.40
CA LYS A 160 19.45 10.31 -6.04
C LYS A 160 18.92 11.58 -5.38
N ASP A 161 18.02 11.43 -4.42
CA ASP A 161 17.94 12.36 -3.31
C ASP A 161 17.77 11.52 -2.04
N TYR A 162 18.87 11.42 -1.28
CA TYR A 162 18.98 11.51 0.18
C TYR A 162 20.42 11.08 0.56
N GLY A 163 21.08 11.94 1.34
CA GLY A 163 22.54 12.10 1.46
C GLY A 163 23.35 10.83 1.74
N SER A 164 24.38 10.61 0.93
CA SER A 164 25.42 9.63 1.24
C SER A 164 26.39 10.20 2.29
N GLY A 165 26.28 9.71 3.52
CA GLY A 165 27.37 9.75 4.48
C GLY A 165 28.56 8.97 3.92
N THR A 166 29.70 9.65 3.83
CA THR A 166 30.99 9.07 3.45
C THR A 166 31.48 8.13 4.53
N TYR A 167 31.47 6.82 4.27
CA TYR A 167 32.31 5.85 4.98
C TYR A 167 33.50 5.54 4.08
N GLY A 168 34.64 6.15 4.38
CA GLY A 168 35.91 5.88 3.72
C GLY A 168 36.43 4.51 4.14
N GLY A 169 36.59 3.61 3.17
CA GLY A 169 37.33 2.36 3.31
C GLY A 169 38.42 2.33 2.24
N ALA A 170 39.59 2.87 2.56
CA ALA A 170 40.78 2.73 1.73
C ALA A 170 41.36 1.33 1.93
N GLY A 171 41.41 0.55 0.86
CA GLY A 171 42.00 -0.78 0.82
C GLY A 171 42.37 -1.15 -0.61
N ALA A 172 43.28 -0.38 -1.22
CA ALA A 172 43.86 -0.71 -2.51
C ALA A 172 45.12 -1.57 -2.27
N GLY A 173 44.94 -2.89 -2.26
CA GLY A 173 46.02 -3.83 -2.56
C GLY A 173 46.16 -3.91 -4.08
N GLY A 174 47.36 -3.61 -4.59
CA GLY A 174 47.71 -3.67 -6.01
C GLY A 174 48.99 -4.45 -6.20
N ASP A 175 48.87 -5.51 -6.97
CA ASP A 175 49.82 -6.55 -7.33
C ASP A 175 50.54 -6.25 -8.67
N GLY A 176 51.72 -6.86 -8.85
CA GLY A 176 52.47 -6.97 -10.12
C GLY A 176 53.46 -5.82 -10.39
N GLY A 177 54.69 -6.01 -10.85
CA GLY A 177 55.36 -7.14 -11.46
C GLY A 177 56.26 -6.64 -12.61
N GLY A 178 57.58 -6.83 -12.49
CA GLY A 178 58.52 -7.02 -13.60
C GLY A 178 58.95 -5.86 -14.51
N GLY A 179 60.28 -5.63 -14.59
CA GLY A 179 60.96 -5.44 -15.88
C GLY A 179 61.90 -4.24 -16.03
N GLY A 180 63.22 -4.53 -16.13
CA GLY A 180 64.12 -3.86 -17.07
C GLY A 180 65.14 -2.85 -16.50
N GLY A 181 66.42 -3.19 -16.61
CA GLY A 181 67.57 -2.29 -16.39
C GLY A 181 68.82 -3.04 -15.97
#